data_AF-W1XI95-F1
#
_entry.id   AF-W1XI95-F1
#
_cell.length_a   1.000
_cell.length_b   1.000
_cell.length_c   1.000
_cell.angle_alpha   90.00
_cell.angle_beta   90.00
_cell.angle_gamma   90.00
#
_symmetry.space_group_name_H-M   'P 1'
#
loop_
_entity.id
_entity.type
_entity.pdbx_description
1 polymer ?
#
loop_
_entity_poly.entity_id
_entity_poly.type
_entity_poly.pdbx_seq_one_letter_code
_entity_poly.pdbx_strand_id
1 'polypeptide(L)'
;MVYEELFEEGTEPTTTCDTHVVTNINRLNNKLATPGTPSFLTRKAIYIKKKHPNSATADYYMVLPSSYDTTTSETEEQSTETGENNNSNVNHENT
;
A
#
# COMPACT_ATOMS: atom_id res chain seq x y z
N MET A 1 -5.83 -28.52 -4.37
CA MET A 1 -4.44 -28.99 -4.50
C MET A 1 -3.89 -29.06 -3.08
N VAL A 2 -3.46 -30.23 -2.63
CA VAL A 2 -2.84 -30.43 -1.32
C VAL A 2 -1.34 -30.60 -1.59
N TYR A 3 -0.50 -29.83 -0.90
CA TYR A 3 0.95 -29.97 -0.97
C TYR A 3 1.38 -30.79 0.25
N GLU A 4 2.08 -31.90 0.03
CA GLU A 4 2.74 -32.65 1.11
C GLU A 4 4.18 -32.16 1.23
N GLU A 5 4.56 -31.74 2.43
CA GLU A 5 5.94 -31.40 2.79
C GLU A 5 6.55 -32.57 3.57
N LEU A 6 7.78 -32.96 3.22
CA LEU A 6 8.51 -34.06 3.88
C LEU A 6 9.57 -33.49 4.82
N PHE A 7 9.58 -33.96 6.06
CA PHE A 7 10.54 -33.58 7.10
C PHE A 7 11.15 -34.85 7.70
N GLU A 8 12.37 -34.73 8.23
CA GLU A 8 12.93 -35.77 9.08
C GLU A 8 12.20 -35.80 10.42
N GLU A 9 12.00 -36.99 11.00
CA GLU A 9 11.24 -37.17 12.23
C GLU A 9 11.79 -36.27 13.35
N GLY A 10 10.92 -35.44 13.93
CA GLY A 10 11.25 -34.49 15.00
C GLY A 10 11.77 -33.13 14.51
N THR A 11 11.82 -32.90 13.20
CA THR A 11 12.20 -31.59 12.60
C THR A 11 11.01 -30.86 11.97
N GLU A 12 9.81 -31.43 12.08
CA GLU A 12 8.58 -30.81 11.60
C GLU A 12 8.36 -29.46 12.31
N PRO A 13 8.02 -28.39 11.58
CA PRO A 13 7.59 -27.14 12.18
C PRO A 13 6.34 -27.36 13.04
N THR A 14 6.49 -27.19 14.36
CA THR A 14 5.37 -27.36 15.30
C THR A 14 4.61 -26.07 15.57
N THR A 15 5.15 -24.93 15.15
CA THR A 15 4.58 -23.60 15.40
C THR A 15 4.81 -22.64 14.24
N THR A 16 3.98 -21.60 14.16
CA THR A 16 4.12 -20.50 13.21
C THR A 16 4.98 -19.38 13.78
N CYS A 17 5.59 -18.57 12.91
CA CYS A 17 6.37 -17.42 13.33
C CYS A 17 5.45 -16.21 13.61
N ASP A 18 5.38 -15.76 14.87
CA ASP A 18 4.64 -14.55 15.24
C ASP A 18 5.46 -13.26 15.12
N THR A 19 6.78 -13.39 14.86
CA THR A 19 7.70 -12.27 14.69
C THR A 19 7.53 -11.61 13.33
N HIS A 20 7.38 -12.41 12.26
CA HIS A 20 7.19 -11.91 10.90
C HIS A 20 5.72 -11.90 10.57
N VAL A 21 5.14 -10.70 10.44
CA VAL A 21 3.73 -10.54 10.15
C VAL A 21 3.54 -10.04 8.72
N VAL A 22 2.61 -10.67 8.00
CA VAL A 22 2.18 -10.21 6.68
C VAL A 22 1.09 -9.16 6.89
N THR A 23 1.26 -7.98 6.33
CA THR A 23 0.26 -6.89 6.40
C THR A 23 0.14 -6.15 5.07
N ASN A 24 -0.95 -5.39 4.92
CA ASN A 24 -1.16 -4.49 3.81
C ASN A 24 -0.72 -3.07 4.21
N ILE A 25 0.08 -2.41 3.37
CA ILE A 25 0.57 -1.04 3.58
C ILE A 25 0.24 -0.16 2.39
N ASN A 26 0.06 1.13 2.64
CA ASN A 26 0.00 2.15 1.60
C ASN A 26 1.43 2.44 1.11
N ARG A 27 1.66 2.25 -0.20
CA ARG A 27 2.96 2.39 -0.87
C ARG A 27 3.55 3.80 -0.84
N LEU A 28 2.74 4.83 -0.61
CA LEU A 28 3.18 6.22 -0.61
C LEU A 28 3.62 6.70 0.77
N ASN A 29 2.93 6.27 1.83
CA ASN A 29 3.14 6.78 3.18
C ASN A 29 3.62 5.73 4.20
N ASN A 30 3.76 4.46 3.79
CA ASN A 30 4.19 3.33 4.61
C ASN A 30 3.34 3.10 5.88
N LYS A 31 2.08 3.57 5.91
CA LYS A 31 1.13 3.28 6.99
C LYS A 31 0.34 2.01 6.70
N LEU A 32 -0.25 1.42 7.75
CA LEU A 32 -1.15 0.27 7.63
C LEU A 32 -2.35 0.65 6.76
N ALA A 33 -2.57 -0.07 5.67
CA ALA A 33 -3.68 0.18 4.76
C ALA A 33 -5.02 -0.08 5.47
N THR A 34 -6.01 0.73 5.14
CA THR A 34 -7.40 0.57 5.60
C THR A 34 -8.30 0.27 4.40
N PRO A 35 -9.58 -0.06 4.59
CA PRO A 35 -10.51 -0.22 3.47
C PRO A 35 -10.64 1.03 2.57
N GLY A 36 -10.29 2.22 3.09
CA GLY A 36 -10.27 3.47 2.32
C GLY A 36 -9.01 3.68 1.48
N THR A 37 -7.94 2.93 1.74
CA THR A 37 -6.71 2.97 0.96
C THR A 37 -6.98 2.38 -0.43
N PRO A 38 -6.77 3.13 -1.53
CA PRO A 38 -6.96 2.59 -2.88
C PRO A 38 -6.16 1.32 -3.13
N SER A 39 -6.74 0.35 -3.85
CA SER A 39 -6.12 -0.95 -4.09
C SER A 39 -4.77 -0.84 -4.83
N PHE A 40 -4.63 0.10 -5.77
CA PHE A 40 -3.38 0.35 -6.49
C PHE A 40 -2.26 0.92 -5.60
N LEU A 41 -2.62 1.53 -4.47
CA LEU A 41 -1.69 1.98 -3.43
C LEU A 41 -1.45 0.93 -2.35
N THR A 42 -2.25 -0.14 -2.32
CA THR A 42 -2.10 -1.20 -1.33
C THR A 42 -1.06 -2.23 -1.77
N ARG A 43 -0.13 -2.59 -0.88
CA ARG A 43 0.84 -3.65 -1.09
C ARG A 43 0.88 -4.58 0.11
N LYS A 44 0.89 -5.89 -0.15
CA LYS A 44 1.20 -6.91 0.87
C LYS A 44 2.72 -6.95 1.12
N ALA A 45 3.14 -6.86 2.38
CA ALA A 45 4.54 -6.88 2.78
C ALA A 45 4.72 -7.63 4.12
N ILE A 46 5.96 -8.05 4.40
CA ILE A 46 6.34 -8.71 5.67
C ILE A 46 7.07 -7.69 6.54
N TYR A 47 6.68 -7.59 7.81
CA TYR A 47 7.32 -6.74 8.81
C TYR A 47 7.61 -7.52 10.09
N ILE A 48 8.53 -6.99 10.91
CA ILE A 48 8.92 -7.52 12.21
C ILE A 48 8.06 -6.89 13.31
N LYS A 49 7.32 -7.72 14.04
CA LYS A 49 6.58 -7.31 15.23
C LYS A 49 7.53 -7.20 16.43
N LYS A 50 7.83 -5.99 16.87
CA LYS A 50 8.66 -5.71 18.06
C LYS A 50 7.83 -5.07 19.16
N LYS A 51 7.94 -5.58 20.39
CA LYS A 51 7.32 -4.96 21.58
C LYS A 51 8.01 -3.65 21.97
N HIS A 52 9.33 -3.58 21.79
CA HIS A 52 10.16 -2.42 22.13
C HIS A 52 11.08 -2.11 20.94
N PRO A 53 10.61 -1.35 19.93
CA PRO A 53 11.41 -1.03 18.76
C PRO A 53 12.54 -0.04 19.13
N ASN A 54 13.71 -0.23 18.53
CA ASN A 54 14.90 0.59 18.75
C ASN A 54 15.41 1.09 17.39
N SER A 55 15.42 2.40 17.18
CA SER A 55 15.83 3.02 15.92
C SER A 55 17.31 2.88 15.59
N ALA A 56 18.15 2.50 16.56
CA ALA A 56 19.56 2.25 16.34
C ALA A 56 19.85 0.86 15.70
N THR A 57 18.85 -0.03 15.63
CA THR A 57 19.07 -1.36 15.06
C THR A 57 19.00 -1.33 13.53
N ALA A 58 19.85 -2.12 12.87
CA ALA A 58 19.92 -2.16 11.41
C ALA A 58 18.59 -2.57 10.75
N ASP A 59 17.76 -3.34 11.45
CA ASP A 59 16.46 -3.84 10.99
C ASP A 59 15.28 -2.91 11.31
N TYR A 60 15.51 -1.71 11.86
CA TYR A 60 14.43 -0.81 12.27
C TYR A 60 13.47 -0.46 11.14
N TYR A 61 13.97 -0.35 9.91
CA TYR A 61 13.16 -0.08 8.72
C TYR A 61 12.16 -1.19 8.37
N MET A 62 12.34 -2.40 8.94
CA MET A 62 11.42 -3.53 8.80
C MET A 62 10.47 -3.66 9.99
N VAL A 63 10.49 -2.74 10.96
CA VAL A 63 9.54 -2.77 12.09
C VAL A 63 8.14 -2.45 11.59
N LEU A 64 7.16 -3.23 12.07
CA LEU A 64 5.74 -3.03 11.75
C LEU A 64 5.29 -1.59 12.06
N PRO A 65 4.77 -0.85 11.08
CA PRO A 65 4.17 0.47 11.32
C PRO A 65 3.00 0.38 12.30
N SER A 66 2.88 1.36 13.19
CA SER A 66 1.77 1.43 14.17
C SER A 66 0.59 2.30 13.71
N SER A 67 0.83 3.20 12.76
CA SER A 67 -0.17 4.15 12.28
C SER A 67 -0.99 3.58 11.13
N TYR A 68 -2.29 3.86 11.13
CA TYR A 68 -3.19 3.55 10.03
C TYR A 68 -3.22 4.68 9.00
N ASP A 69 -3.44 4.29 7.75
CA ASP A 69 -3.67 5.20 6.65
C ASP A 69 -5.06 5.83 6.75
N THR A 70 -5.09 7.17 6.71
CA THR A 70 -6.30 7.99 6.77
C THR A 70 -6.57 8.70 5.44
N THR A 71 -5.78 8.41 4.40
CA THR A 71 -6.05 8.94 3.06
C THR A 71 -7.27 8.25 2.48
N THR A 72 -8.23 9.05 2.01
CA THR A 72 -9.40 8.57 1.29
C THR A 72 -9.19 8.81 -0.19
N SER A 73 -9.60 7.85 -1.03
CA SER A 73 -9.73 8.14 -2.46
C SER A 73 -10.80 9.21 -2.63
N GLU A 74 -10.44 10.41 -3.07
CA GLU A 74 -11.41 11.29 -3.71
C GLU A 74 -11.77 10.60 -5.04
N THR A 75 -12.95 10.01 -5.11
CA THR A 75 -13.51 9.58 -6.39
C THR A 75 -13.84 10.87 -7.12
N GLU A 76 -12.96 11.36 -7.98
CA GLU A 76 -13.33 12.36 -8.97
C GLU A 76 -14.41 11.71 -9.86
N GLU A 77 -15.67 12.08 -9.63
CA GLU A 77 -16.70 11.90 -10.64
C GLU A 77 -16.24 12.70 -11.86
N GLN A 78 -15.71 12.00 -12.85
CA GLN A 78 -15.35 12.58 -14.13
C GLN A 78 -16.63 13.06 -14.82
N SER A 79 -16.99 14.32 -14.58
CA SER A 79 -17.97 15.05 -15.38
C SER A 79 -17.51 15.03 -16.83
N THR A 80 -18.18 14.24 -17.68
CA THR A 80 -18.01 14.28 -19.12
C THR A 80 -18.62 15.58 -19.65
N GLU A 81 -17.84 16.65 -19.73
CA GLU A 81 -18.19 17.79 -20.58
C GLU A 81 -17.61 17.54 -21.99
N THR A 82 -18.53 17.19 -22.89
CA THR A 82 -18.32 17.13 -24.34
C THR A 82 -17.97 18.54 -24.83
N GLY A 83 -16.69 18.78 -25.11
CA GLY A 83 -16.24 20.00 -25.77
C GLY A 83 -16.62 20.00 -27.25
N GLU A 84 -17.72 20.67 -27.59
CA GLU A 84 -18.02 21.05 -28.97
C GLU A 84 -17.09 22.19 -29.42
N ASN A 85 -16.31 21.89 -30.45
CA ASN A 85 -15.44 22.83 -31.15
C ASN A 85 -16.28 23.88 -31.87
N ASN A 86 -15.94 25.16 -31.73
CA ASN A 86 -16.17 26.15 -32.79
C ASN A 86 -15.03 27.17 -32.87
N ASN A 87 -14.24 27.00 -33.92
CA ASN A 87 -13.26 27.93 -34.45
C ASN A 87 -13.95 29.24 -34.88
N SER A 88 -13.40 30.39 -34.48
CA SER A 88 -13.55 31.65 -35.22
C SER A 88 -12.29 32.49 -35.06
N ASN A 89 -11.40 32.36 -36.04
CA ASN A 89 -10.40 33.35 -36.40
C ASN A 89 -11.09 34.64 -36.87
N VAL A 90 -10.90 35.75 -36.15
CA VAL A 90 -11.00 37.10 -36.72
C VAL A 90 -9.85 37.96 -36.21
N ASN A 91 -9.05 38.39 -37.16
CA ASN A 91 -7.93 39.31 -37.10
C ASN A 91 -8.46 40.77 -37.05
N HIS A 92 -8.00 41.64 -36.14
CA HIS A 92 -8.01 43.08 -36.41
C HIS A 92 -7.01 43.86 -35.55
N GLU A 93 -6.47 44.90 -36.20
CA GLU A 93 -5.27 45.66 -35.89
C GLU A 93 -5.44 46.64 -34.73
N ASN A 94 -4.33 46.98 -34.07
CA ASN A 94 -4.31 48.01 -33.04
C ASN A 94 -3.54 49.23 -33.58
N THR A 95 -4.25 50.36 -33.65
CA THR A 95 -3.73 51.71 -33.94
C THR A 95 -2.73 52.19 -32.91
#